data_AF-A0A8J7YLC8-F1
#
_entry.id   AF-A0A8J7YLC8-F1
#
_cell.length_a   1.000
_cell.length_b   1.000
_cell.length_c   1.000
_cell.angle_alpha   90.00
_cell.angle_beta   90.00
_cell.angle_gamma   90.00
#
_symmetry.space_group_name_H-M   'P 1'
#
loop_
_entity.id
_entity.type
_entity.pdbx_description
1 polymer ?
#
loop_
_entity_poly.entity_id
_entity_poly.type
_entity_poly.pdbx_seq_one_letter_code
_entity_poly.pdbx_strand_id
1 'polypeptide(L)'
;MDDIEGEEMPGAIVEAFLEREEGVRALLEELEKLTIEGRHEAVRERLRNLADSDESVFYTVAFSLTNSRQFFGDVEAQLDVTAADRLRDLAETYPTLAEPFNIVRTERADDRLNPVTDTSYTVTYHHSVESPMITYSPLSGDQELYESRGTPSEVLRVSTDLAAATTDALDVALENDFSVNTEELSTLIDRREELETELSKLRDQLDELRRKPVEE
;
A
#
# COMPACT_ATOMS: atom_id res chain seq x y z
N MET A 1 -19.76 13.67 -5.00
CA MET A 1 -19.71 15.03 -4.42
C MET A 1 -18.65 14.96 -3.33
N ASP A 2 -17.38 15.16 -3.62
CA ASP A 2 -16.80 16.07 -4.62
C ASP A 2 -16.48 15.46 -5.98
N ASP A 3 -17.05 16.06 -7.02
CA ASP A 3 -16.46 16.02 -8.36
C ASP A 3 -15.28 16.99 -8.31
N ILE A 4 -14.06 16.47 -8.19
CA ILE A 4 -12.86 17.25 -8.47
C ILE A 4 -12.96 17.59 -9.96
N GLU A 5 -13.07 18.89 -10.24
CA GLU A 5 -13.09 19.50 -11.58
C GLU A 5 -11.90 19.01 -12.41
N GLY A 6 -12.10 17.90 -13.12
CA GLY A 6 -11.06 17.18 -13.87
C GLY A 6 -10.63 17.83 -15.18
N GLU A 7 -10.92 19.12 -15.41
CA GLU A 7 -10.56 19.80 -16.67
C GLU A 7 -9.50 20.91 -16.52
N GLU A 8 -9.21 21.45 -15.33
CA GLU A 8 -8.27 22.60 -15.17
C GLU A 8 -6.97 22.30 -14.39
N MET A 9 -6.89 21.16 -13.69
CA MET A 9 -5.79 20.90 -12.73
C MET A 9 -4.44 20.44 -13.33
N PRO A 10 -4.36 19.66 -14.43
CA PRO A 10 -3.09 19.05 -14.87
C PRO A 10 -2.01 20.05 -15.26
N GLY A 11 -2.34 21.13 -15.98
CA GLY A 11 -1.39 22.11 -16.45
C GLY A 11 -0.76 22.92 -15.32
N ALA A 12 -1.58 23.47 -14.42
CA ALA A 12 -1.10 24.32 -13.33
C ALA A 12 -0.17 23.60 -12.35
N ILE A 13 -0.49 22.35 -11.99
CA ILE A 13 0.38 21.56 -11.09
C ILE A 13 1.68 21.15 -11.79
N VAL A 14 1.64 20.86 -13.09
CA VAL A 14 2.83 20.50 -13.86
C VAL A 14 3.73 21.70 -14.10
N GLU A 15 3.19 22.90 -14.33
CA GLU A 15 3.99 24.12 -14.41
C GLU A 15 4.77 24.37 -13.10
N ALA A 16 4.15 24.18 -11.95
CA ALA A 16 4.83 24.30 -10.65
C ALA A 16 6.00 23.31 -10.49
N PHE A 17 5.85 22.09 -11.01
CA PHE A 17 6.94 21.12 -11.12
C PHE A 17 8.04 21.59 -12.07
N LEU A 18 7.68 22.03 -13.28
CA LEU A 18 8.65 22.44 -14.32
C LEU A 18 9.50 23.65 -13.89
N GLU A 19 8.92 24.60 -13.14
CA GLU A 19 9.63 25.73 -12.55
C GLU A 19 10.73 25.31 -11.55
N ARG A 20 10.57 24.15 -10.91
CA ARG A 20 11.42 23.64 -9.81
C ARG A 20 12.12 22.34 -10.15
N GLU A 21 12.09 21.92 -11.41
CA GLU A 21 12.40 20.54 -11.81
C GLU A 21 13.77 20.06 -11.34
N GLU A 22 14.81 20.90 -11.40
CA GLU A 22 16.14 20.53 -10.92
C GLU A 22 16.14 20.15 -9.43
N GLY A 23 15.42 20.92 -8.61
CA GLY A 23 15.26 20.66 -7.18
C GLY A 23 14.42 19.40 -6.92
N VAL A 24 13.37 19.19 -7.71
CA VAL A 24 12.54 17.98 -7.58
C VAL A 24 13.32 16.74 -7.99
N ARG A 25 14.08 16.77 -9.09
CA ARG A 25 14.94 15.65 -9.50
C ARG A 25 16.01 15.33 -8.45
N ALA A 26 16.62 16.35 -7.85
CA ALA A 26 17.56 16.16 -6.75
C ALA A 26 16.88 15.48 -5.53
N LEU A 27 15.66 15.90 -5.18
CA LEU A 27 14.88 15.24 -4.14
C LEU A 27 14.58 13.77 -4.48
N LEU A 28 14.16 13.47 -5.71
CA LEU A 28 13.89 12.10 -6.15
C LEU A 28 15.14 11.23 -6.11
N GLU A 29 16.30 11.76 -6.51
CA GLU A 29 17.58 11.04 -6.39
C GLU A 29 17.94 10.75 -4.93
N GLU A 30 17.70 11.69 -4.01
CA GLU A 30 17.87 11.44 -2.57
C GLU A 30 16.92 10.36 -2.03
N LEU A 31 15.66 10.35 -2.47
CA LEU A 31 14.68 9.34 -2.09
C LEU A 31 15.02 7.95 -2.65
N GLU A 32 15.49 7.88 -3.90
CA GLU A 32 15.97 6.65 -4.53
C GLU A 32 17.13 6.06 -3.71
N LYS A 33 18.09 6.91 -3.33
CA LYS A 33 19.22 6.50 -2.50
C LYS A 33 18.75 5.94 -1.15
N LEU A 34 17.80 6.59 -0.48
CA LEU A 34 17.26 6.10 0.78
C LEU A 34 16.55 4.75 0.62
N THR A 35 15.84 4.56 -0.50
CA THR A 35 15.17 3.29 -0.84
C THR A 35 16.20 2.17 -1.01
N ILE A 36 17.29 2.41 -1.74
CA ILE A 36 18.39 1.44 -1.92
C ILE A 36 19.09 1.12 -0.58
N GLU A 37 19.20 2.10 0.32
CA GLU A 37 19.75 1.92 1.66
C GLU A 37 18.79 1.19 2.63
N GLY A 38 17.58 0.83 2.19
CA GLY A 38 16.55 0.17 3.02
C GLY A 38 15.88 1.11 4.03
N ARG A 39 16.01 2.43 3.84
CA ARG A 39 15.51 3.47 4.77
C ARG A 39 14.07 3.88 4.41
N HIS A 40 13.18 2.90 4.26
CA HIS A 40 11.81 3.10 3.77
C HIS A 40 10.97 4.04 4.65
N GLU A 41 11.14 4.01 5.97
CA GLU A 41 10.46 4.94 6.89
C GLU A 41 10.86 6.40 6.61
N ALA A 42 12.15 6.66 6.35
CA ALA A 42 12.64 8.00 6.04
C ALA A 42 12.15 8.49 4.67
N VAL A 43 12.03 7.58 3.69
CA VAL A 43 11.39 7.87 2.39
C VAL A 43 9.95 8.31 2.62
N ARG A 44 9.19 7.55 3.40
CA ARG A 44 7.78 7.84 3.67
C ARG A 44 7.56 9.15 4.40
N GLU A 45 8.36 9.44 5.42
CA GLU A 45 8.30 10.72 6.14
C GLU A 45 8.57 11.90 5.20
N ARG A 46 9.60 11.80 4.34
CA ARG A 46 9.91 12.84 3.36
C ARG A 46 8.80 13.03 2.33
N LEU A 47 8.18 11.95 1.87
CA LEU A 47 7.05 12.02 0.95
C LEU A 47 5.81 12.66 1.59
N ARG A 48 5.52 12.34 2.85
CA ARG A 48 4.44 13.02 3.60
C ARG A 48 4.71 14.51 3.73
N ASN A 49 5.94 14.89 4.06
CA ASN A 49 6.35 16.29 4.16
C ASN A 49 6.29 17.00 2.80
N LEU A 50 6.64 16.32 1.69
CA LEU A 50 6.48 16.87 0.34
C LEU A 50 5.00 17.12 0.04
N ALA A 51 4.13 16.15 0.33
CA ALA A 51 2.69 16.30 0.15
C ALA A 51 2.09 17.45 0.99
N ASP A 52 2.63 17.71 2.20
CA ASP A 52 2.20 18.85 3.04
C ASP A 52 2.70 20.21 2.54
N SER A 53 3.92 20.25 1.99
CA SER A 53 4.61 21.51 1.69
C SER A 53 4.44 21.97 0.25
N ASP A 54 4.35 21.03 -0.69
CA ASP A 54 4.22 21.29 -2.13
C ASP A 54 3.35 20.19 -2.78
N GLU A 55 2.05 20.28 -2.51
CA GLU A 55 1.04 19.34 -2.97
C GLU A 55 1.04 19.18 -4.50
N SER A 56 1.22 20.28 -5.24
CA SER A 56 1.27 20.26 -6.71
C SER A 56 2.42 19.41 -7.22
N VAL A 57 3.64 19.61 -6.69
CA VAL A 57 4.80 18.79 -7.05
C VAL A 57 4.58 17.33 -6.68
N PHE A 58 4.06 17.07 -5.48
CA PHE A 58 3.78 15.70 -5.03
C PHE A 58 2.86 14.96 -5.99
N TYR A 59 1.71 15.54 -6.34
CA TYR A 59 0.75 14.90 -7.23
C TYR A 59 1.25 14.80 -8.66
N THR A 60 1.96 15.80 -9.19
CA THR A 60 2.60 15.70 -10.51
C THR A 60 3.53 14.51 -10.58
N VAL A 61 4.41 14.32 -9.59
CA VAL A 61 5.31 13.17 -9.57
C VAL A 61 4.53 11.87 -9.38
N ALA A 62 3.59 11.82 -8.43
CA ALA A 62 2.79 10.61 -8.18
C ALA A 62 2.06 10.15 -9.45
N PHE A 63 1.38 11.05 -10.16
CA PHE A 63 0.68 10.71 -11.41
C PHE A 63 1.65 10.31 -12.52
N SER A 64 2.80 10.97 -12.62
CA SER A 64 3.84 10.60 -13.59
C SER A 64 4.34 9.17 -13.36
N LEU A 65 4.59 8.79 -12.10
CA LEU A 65 5.07 7.46 -11.74
C LEU A 65 4.03 6.35 -11.95
N THR A 66 2.72 6.67 -11.89
CA THR A 66 1.65 5.69 -12.23
C THR A 66 1.54 5.39 -13.72
N ASN A 67 2.27 6.12 -14.56
CA ASN A 67 2.24 6.01 -16.02
C ASN A 67 0.80 6.14 -16.60
N SER A 68 -0.01 7.04 -16.02
CA SER A 68 -1.42 7.22 -16.40
C SER A 68 -1.55 7.85 -17.79
N ARG A 69 -2.18 7.13 -18.72
CA ARG A 69 -2.42 7.64 -20.09
C ARG A 69 -3.29 8.89 -20.13
N GLN A 70 -4.28 8.95 -19.23
CA GLN A 70 -5.17 10.11 -19.13
C GLN A 70 -4.37 11.34 -18.70
N PHE A 71 -3.59 11.22 -17.62
CA PHE A 71 -2.76 12.31 -17.12
C PHE A 71 -1.82 12.87 -18.19
N PHE A 72 -1.09 12.01 -18.91
CA PHE A 72 -0.22 12.50 -19.98
C PHE A 72 -1.00 13.12 -21.15
N GLY A 73 -2.15 12.56 -21.51
CA GLY A 73 -3.02 13.15 -22.54
C GLY A 73 -3.47 14.57 -22.17
N ASP A 74 -3.80 14.79 -20.90
CA ASP A 74 -4.21 16.10 -20.40
C ASP A 74 -3.04 17.09 -20.40
N VAL A 75 -1.84 16.64 -19.98
CA VAL A 75 -0.62 17.45 -20.03
C VAL A 75 -0.25 17.84 -21.47
N GLU A 76 -0.35 16.91 -22.42
CA GLU A 76 -0.09 17.19 -23.83
C GLU A 76 -1.08 18.19 -24.44
N ALA A 77 -2.34 18.14 -24.01
CA ALA A 77 -3.39 19.03 -24.48
C ALA A 77 -3.27 20.45 -23.92
N GLN A 78 -2.83 20.57 -22.65
CA GLN A 78 -2.79 21.85 -21.93
C GLN A 78 -1.43 22.56 -22.04
N LEU A 79 -0.34 21.80 -22.09
CA LEU A 79 1.03 22.30 -22.20
C LEU A 79 1.60 21.93 -23.57
N ASP A 80 2.41 20.86 -23.62
CA ASP A 80 2.92 20.29 -24.87
C ASP A 80 3.44 18.86 -24.66
N VAL A 81 3.81 18.21 -25.77
CA VAL A 81 4.39 16.85 -25.78
C VAL A 81 5.74 16.79 -25.06
N THR A 82 6.51 17.88 -25.07
CA THR A 82 7.82 17.91 -24.41
C THR A 82 7.68 17.88 -22.88
N ALA A 83 6.68 18.56 -22.32
CA ALA A 83 6.35 18.51 -20.91
C ALA A 83 5.94 17.08 -20.50
N ALA A 84 5.09 16.43 -21.30
CA ALA A 84 4.68 15.04 -21.04
C ALA A 84 5.88 14.07 -21.12
N ASP A 85 6.78 14.22 -22.08
CA ASP A 85 7.98 13.39 -22.21
C ASP A 85 8.91 13.54 -21.01
N ARG A 86 9.13 14.76 -20.50
CA ARG A 86 9.94 15.00 -19.28
C ARG A 86 9.37 14.32 -18.04
N LEU A 87 8.04 14.19 -17.96
CA LEU A 87 7.36 13.50 -16.87
C LEU A 87 7.42 11.96 -17.04
N ARG A 88 7.35 11.45 -18.27
CA ARG A 88 7.56 10.02 -18.56
C ARG A 88 8.95 9.56 -18.15
N ASP A 89 9.96 10.40 -18.38
CA ASP A 89 11.34 10.13 -17.94
C ASP A 89 11.44 9.87 -16.43
N LEU A 90 10.54 10.44 -15.60
CA LEU A 90 10.54 10.19 -14.16
C LEU A 90 10.20 8.74 -13.83
N ALA A 91 9.18 8.17 -14.49
CA ALA A 91 8.78 6.78 -14.29
C ALA A 91 9.85 5.79 -14.76
N GLU A 92 10.58 6.15 -15.82
CA GLU A 92 11.70 5.36 -16.32
C GLU A 92 12.93 5.45 -15.41
N THR A 93 13.19 6.63 -14.84
CA THR A 93 14.40 6.90 -14.03
C THR A 93 14.25 6.43 -12.58
N TYR A 94 13.06 6.60 -11.98
CA TYR A 94 12.81 6.33 -10.56
C TYR A 94 11.65 5.33 -10.36
N PRO A 95 11.70 4.14 -10.98
CA PRO A 95 10.58 3.19 -10.91
C PRO A 95 10.33 2.68 -9.48
N THR A 96 11.37 2.64 -8.62
CA THR A 96 11.25 2.13 -7.24
C THR A 96 10.43 3.07 -6.35
N LEU A 97 10.32 4.36 -6.71
CA LEU A 97 9.56 5.34 -5.95
C LEU A 97 8.06 5.28 -6.24
N ALA A 98 7.62 4.56 -7.28
CA ALA A 98 6.21 4.51 -7.67
C ALA A 98 5.29 4.00 -6.55
N GLU A 99 5.68 2.92 -5.87
CA GLU A 99 4.90 2.38 -4.76
C GLU A 99 4.88 3.31 -3.53
N PRO A 100 6.03 3.83 -3.03
CA PRO A 100 6.04 4.82 -1.95
C PRO A 100 5.15 6.06 -2.21
N PHE A 101 5.18 6.60 -3.44
CA PHE A 101 4.31 7.72 -3.81
C PHE A 101 2.83 7.32 -3.82
N ASN A 102 2.49 6.17 -4.41
CA ASN A 102 1.11 5.69 -4.44
C ASN A 102 0.56 5.46 -3.03
N ILE A 103 1.39 4.92 -2.14
CA ILE A 103 1.06 4.72 -0.75
C ILE A 103 0.71 6.05 -0.08
N VAL A 104 1.61 7.04 -0.10
CA VAL A 104 1.36 8.35 0.54
C VAL A 104 0.17 9.07 -0.09
N ARG A 105 -0.04 8.89 -1.40
CA ARG A 105 -1.23 9.41 -2.09
C ARG A 105 -2.52 8.81 -1.52
N THR A 106 -2.55 7.50 -1.28
CA THR A 106 -3.68 6.80 -0.65
C THR A 106 -3.88 7.26 0.80
N GLU A 107 -2.80 7.50 1.56
CA GLU A 107 -2.91 8.04 2.93
C GLU A 107 -3.60 9.41 2.94
N ARG A 108 -3.35 10.24 1.93
CA ARG A 108 -3.93 11.59 1.80
C ARG A 108 -5.35 11.58 1.27
N ALA A 109 -5.57 10.84 0.18
CA ALA A 109 -6.86 10.84 -0.50
C ALA A 109 -7.94 10.14 0.32
N ASP A 110 -7.58 9.06 1.00
CA ASP A 110 -8.54 8.16 1.63
C ASP A 110 -8.43 8.13 3.17
N ASP A 111 -7.59 8.99 3.77
CA ASP A 111 -7.27 9.00 5.21
C ASP A 111 -6.80 7.63 5.74
N ARG A 112 -6.17 6.83 4.87
CA ARG A 112 -5.70 5.47 5.18
C ARG A 112 -4.28 5.53 5.70
N LEU A 113 -4.10 5.61 7.02
CA LEU A 113 -2.76 5.61 7.61
C LEU A 113 -2.08 4.24 7.48
N ASN A 114 -0.87 4.20 6.89
CA ASN A 114 -0.06 2.98 6.78
C ASN A 114 -0.82 1.76 6.23
N PRO A 115 -1.44 1.83 5.02
CA PRO A 115 -2.22 0.72 4.50
C PRO A 115 -1.35 -0.53 4.38
N VAL A 116 -1.81 -1.64 4.95
CA VAL A 116 -1.11 -2.92 4.86
C VAL A 116 -1.24 -3.43 3.42
N THR A 117 -0.11 -3.64 2.75
CA THR A 117 -0.05 -4.13 1.37
C THR A 117 0.41 -5.57 1.29
N ASP A 118 1.22 -6.02 2.27
CA ASP A 118 1.74 -7.39 2.33
C ASP A 118 2.04 -7.80 3.79
N THR A 119 2.45 -9.05 4.01
CA THR A 119 2.91 -9.56 5.31
C THR A 119 4.07 -10.53 5.11
N SER A 120 5.24 -10.20 5.66
CA SER A 120 6.35 -11.13 5.73
C SER A 120 6.20 -12.06 6.93
N TYR A 121 6.62 -13.31 6.81
CA TYR A 121 6.63 -14.22 7.96
C TYR A 121 7.71 -15.30 7.85
N THR A 122 8.10 -15.83 9.01
CA THR A 122 8.95 -17.01 9.15
C THR A 122 8.36 -17.97 10.17
N VAL A 123 8.58 -19.28 9.96
CA VAL A 123 8.08 -20.33 10.85
C VAL A 123 9.26 -21.10 11.43
N THR A 124 9.28 -21.25 12.75
CA THR A 124 10.30 -22.00 13.49
C THR A 124 9.63 -22.97 14.47
N TYR A 125 10.33 -24.02 14.91
CA TYR A 125 9.86 -24.86 16.00
C TYR A 125 10.64 -24.54 17.28
N HIS A 126 9.94 -24.21 18.36
CA HIS A 126 10.58 -23.86 19.62
C HIS A 126 10.51 -25.04 20.60
N HIS A 127 11.61 -25.78 20.70
CA HIS A 127 11.67 -27.03 21.47
C HIS A 127 11.32 -26.86 22.96
N SER A 128 11.62 -25.72 23.60
CA SER A 128 11.33 -25.54 25.04
C SER A 128 9.85 -25.41 25.38
N VAL A 129 9.01 -25.01 24.41
CA VAL A 129 7.55 -24.91 24.57
C VAL A 129 6.81 -25.90 23.68
N GLU A 130 7.56 -26.79 23.01
CA GLU A 130 7.08 -27.83 22.11
C GLU A 130 6.01 -27.33 21.13
N SER A 131 6.23 -26.14 20.57
CA SER A 131 5.26 -25.49 19.69
C SER A 131 5.96 -24.88 18.47
N PRO A 132 5.32 -24.91 17.28
CA PRO A 132 5.66 -24.00 16.21
C PRO A 132 5.48 -22.54 16.68
N MET A 133 6.33 -21.67 16.16
CA MET A 133 6.34 -20.23 16.38
C MET A 133 6.37 -19.54 15.03
N ILE A 134 5.53 -18.53 14.87
CA ILE A 134 5.44 -17.69 13.69
C ILE A 134 5.95 -16.31 14.08
N THR A 135 6.97 -15.82 13.40
CA THR A 135 7.34 -14.39 13.43
C THR A 135 6.77 -13.75 12.17
N TYR A 136 6.00 -12.69 12.30
CA TYR A 136 5.37 -11.99 11.17
C TYR A 136 5.48 -10.48 11.31
N SER A 137 5.53 -9.80 10.16
CA SER A 137 5.58 -8.34 10.08
C SER A 137 4.67 -7.86 8.95
N PRO A 138 3.57 -7.15 9.26
CA PRO A 138 2.79 -6.45 8.24
C PRO A 138 3.64 -5.37 7.57
N LEU A 139 3.51 -5.29 6.25
CA LEU A 139 4.25 -4.37 5.40
C LEU A 139 3.31 -3.32 4.81
N SER A 140 3.80 -2.10 4.66
CA SER A 140 3.14 -1.05 3.89
C SER A 140 4.12 -0.54 2.84
N GLY A 141 4.02 -1.11 1.64
CA GLY A 141 5.11 -1.16 0.67
C GLY A 141 6.28 -1.93 1.26
N ASP A 142 7.50 -1.43 1.05
CA ASP A 142 8.72 -2.01 1.63
C ASP A 142 8.93 -1.67 3.13
N GLN A 143 8.04 -0.88 3.74
CA GLN A 143 8.17 -0.53 5.15
C GLN A 143 7.55 -1.60 6.06
N GLU A 144 8.38 -2.19 6.93
CA GLU A 144 7.91 -2.98 8.08
C GLU A 144 7.21 -2.07 9.10
N LEU A 145 5.97 -2.40 9.45
CA LEU A 145 5.19 -1.61 10.41
C LEU A 145 5.51 -1.99 11.86
N TYR A 146 5.53 -3.30 12.14
CA TYR A 146 5.94 -3.87 13.40
C TYR A 146 6.28 -5.35 13.20
N GLU A 147 7.07 -5.91 14.11
CA GLU A 147 7.32 -7.35 14.20
C GLU A 147 6.54 -7.93 15.38
N SER A 148 5.91 -9.08 15.17
CA SER A 148 5.26 -9.85 16.22
C SER A 148 5.64 -11.33 16.12
N ARG A 149 5.64 -12.02 17.26
CA ARG A 149 5.93 -13.45 17.34
C ARG A 149 4.96 -14.16 18.26
N GLY A 150 4.36 -15.23 17.78
CA GLY A 150 3.39 -16.01 18.54
C GLY A 150 3.28 -17.45 18.05
N THR A 151 2.55 -18.24 18.81
CA THR A 151 2.10 -19.58 18.39
C THR A 151 1.02 -19.46 17.32
N PRO A 152 0.77 -20.51 16.51
CA PRO A 152 -0.30 -20.48 15.50
C PRO A 152 -1.67 -20.10 16.07
N SER A 153 -2.00 -20.51 17.30
CA SER A 153 -3.26 -20.13 17.94
C SER A 153 -3.36 -18.64 18.25
N GLU A 154 -2.25 -18.00 18.63
CA GLU A 154 -2.23 -16.56 18.91
C GLU A 154 -2.34 -15.75 17.62
N VAL A 155 -1.65 -16.17 16.55
CA VAL A 155 -1.76 -15.53 15.23
C VAL A 155 -3.17 -15.67 14.66
N LEU A 156 -3.77 -16.87 14.70
CA LEU A 156 -5.14 -17.08 14.24
C LEU A 156 -6.18 -16.28 15.02
N ARG A 157 -5.94 -16.03 16.31
CA ARG A 157 -6.80 -15.16 17.11
C ARG A 157 -6.82 -13.75 16.55
N VAL A 158 -5.65 -13.18 16.25
CA VAL A 158 -5.56 -11.84 15.63
C VAL A 158 -6.29 -11.81 14.29
N SER A 159 -6.10 -12.82 13.43
CA SER A 159 -6.82 -12.91 12.16
C SER A 159 -8.34 -12.99 12.35
N THR A 160 -8.81 -13.71 13.37
CA THR A 160 -10.24 -13.83 13.68
C THR A 160 -10.83 -12.50 14.15
N ASP A 161 -10.13 -11.81 15.07
CA ASP A 161 -10.56 -10.52 15.60
C ASP A 161 -10.63 -9.46 14.49
N LEU A 162 -9.65 -9.45 13.56
CA LEU A 162 -9.66 -8.54 12.41
C LEU A 162 -10.75 -8.87 11.38
N ALA A 163 -11.00 -10.16 11.10
CA ALA A 163 -12.09 -10.56 10.22
C ALA A 163 -13.47 -10.17 10.78
N ALA A 164 -13.66 -10.29 12.10
CA ALA A 164 -14.87 -9.82 12.77
C ALA A 164 -15.02 -8.29 12.69
N ALA A 165 -13.92 -7.53 12.88
CA ALA A 165 -13.96 -6.08 12.72
C ALA A 165 -14.34 -5.66 11.29
N THR A 166 -13.88 -6.41 10.27
CA THR A 166 -14.29 -6.18 8.87
C THR A 166 -15.79 -6.40 8.67
N THR A 167 -16.37 -7.46 9.25
CA THR A 167 -17.82 -7.68 9.16
C THR A 167 -18.61 -6.60 9.89
N ASP A 168 -18.17 -6.17 11.07
CA ASP A 168 -18.80 -5.09 11.82
C ASP A 168 -18.80 -3.76 11.03
N ALA A 169 -17.70 -3.46 10.33
CA ALA A 169 -17.61 -2.27 9.49
C ALA A 169 -18.61 -2.30 8.30
N LEU A 170 -18.81 -3.47 7.68
CA LEU A 170 -19.79 -3.66 6.62
C LEU A 170 -21.22 -3.60 7.14
N ASP A 171 -21.48 -4.14 8.33
CA ASP A 171 -22.78 -4.03 8.99
C ASP A 171 -23.14 -2.56 9.25
N VAL A 172 -22.18 -1.74 9.73
CA VAL A 172 -22.39 -0.30 9.87
C VAL A 172 -22.74 0.36 8.53
N ALA A 173 -22.07 -0.02 7.44
CA ALA A 173 -22.40 0.51 6.11
C ALA A 173 -23.82 0.11 5.67
N LEU A 174 -24.23 -1.14 5.89
CA LEU A 174 -25.57 -1.64 5.58
C LEU A 174 -26.65 -0.96 6.42
N GLU A 175 -26.42 -0.80 7.72
CA GLU A 175 -27.37 -0.18 8.65
C GLU A 175 -27.59 1.31 8.34
N ASN A 176 -26.57 2.00 7.84
CA ASN A 176 -26.60 3.43 7.54
C ASN A 176 -26.80 3.74 6.03
N ASP A 177 -27.05 2.72 5.21
CA ASP A 177 -27.21 2.84 3.74
C ASP A 177 -26.03 3.56 3.06
N PHE A 178 -24.81 3.31 3.56
CA PHE A 178 -23.58 3.82 2.97
C PHE A 178 -23.15 2.94 1.80
N SER A 179 -22.79 3.57 0.68
CA SER A 179 -22.24 2.87 -0.47
C SER A 179 -20.81 2.40 -0.17
N VAL A 180 -20.54 1.13 -0.44
CA VAL A 180 -19.17 0.61 -0.56
C VAL A 180 -18.79 0.65 -2.04
N ASN A 181 -17.60 1.18 -2.35
CA ASN A 181 -17.17 1.29 -3.74
C ASN A 181 -16.95 -0.11 -4.35
N THR A 182 -17.09 -0.24 -5.67
CA THR A 182 -17.07 -1.54 -6.34
C THR A 182 -15.69 -2.21 -6.34
N GLU A 183 -14.62 -1.43 -6.29
CA GLU A 183 -13.24 -1.94 -6.25
C GLU A 183 -12.93 -2.59 -4.90
N GLU A 184 -13.34 -1.94 -3.82
CA GLU A 184 -13.27 -2.46 -2.45
C GLU A 184 -14.13 -3.72 -2.31
N LEU A 185 -15.35 -3.73 -2.85
CA LEU A 185 -16.19 -4.93 -2.85
C LEU A 185 -15.53 -6.10 -3.59
N SER A 186 -14.92 -5.86 -4.75
CA SER A 186 -14.19 -6.90 -5.48
C SER A 186 -13.00 -7.42 -4.66
N THR A 187 -12.22 -6.50 -4.08
CA THR A 187 -11.06 -6.82 -3.24
C THR A 187 -11.48 -7.64 -2.03
N LEU A 188 -12.57 -7.27 -1.35
CA LEU A 188 -13.11 -8.00 -0.20
C LEU A 188 -13.54 -9.42 -0.58
N ILE A 189 -14.15 -9.60 -1.75
CA ILE A 189 -14.53 -10.93 -2.25
C ILE A 189 -13.29 -11.79 -2.47
N ASP A 190 -12.29 -11.26 -3.17
CA ASP A 190 -11.05 -11.99 -3.46
C ASP A 190 -10.33 -12.38 -2.16
N ARG A 191 -10.20 -11.43 -1.20
CA ARG A 191 -9.56 -11.68 0.10
C ARG A 191 -10.32 -12.69 0.95
N ARG A 192 -11.66 -12.70 0.90
CA ARG A 192 -12.48 -13.71 1.56
C ARG A 192 -12.20 -15.10 1.00
N GLU A 193 -12.13 -15.24 -0.32
CA GLU A 193 -11.89 -16.54 -0.98
C GLU A 193 -10.48 -17.07 -0.71
N GLU A 194 -9.47 -16.19 -0.67
CA GLU A 194 -8.12 -16.53 -0.22
C GLU A 194 -8.12 -17.04 1.23
N LEU A 195 -8.80 -16.34 2.13
CA LEU A 195 -8.91 -16.73 3.54
C LEU A 195 -9.61 -18.10 3.70
N GLU A 196 -10.72 -18.34 3.01
CA GLU A 196 -11.43 -19.62 3.03
C GLU A 196 -10.54 -20.77 2.54
N THR A 197 -9.74 -20.53 1.51
CA THR A 197 -8.78 -21.50 0.96
C THR A 197 -7.73 -21.89 2.01
N GLU A 198 -7.13 -20.92 2.68
CA GLU A 198 -6.11 -21.20 3.72
C GLU A 198 -6.72 -21.84 4.98
N LEU A 199 -7.91 -21.44 5.39
CA LEU A 199 -8.63 -22.07 6.51
C LEU A 199 -8.99 -23.54 6.21
N SER A 200 -9.31 -23.88 4.96
CA SER A 200 -9.52 -25.26 4.55
C SER A 200 -8.23 -26.09 4.67
N LYS A 201 -7.09 -25.55 4.20
CA LYS A 201 -5.79 -26.22 4.33
C LYS A 201 -5.40 -26.42 5.80
N LEU A 202 -5.61 -25.41 6.63
CA LEU A 202 -5.37 -25.49 8.07
C LEU A 202 -6.19 -26.60 8.71
N ARG A 203 -7.47 -26.72 8.36
CA ARG A 203 -8.34 -27.79 8.87
C ARG A 203 -7.78 -29.17 8.53
N ASP A 204 -7.35 -29.39 7.29
CA ASP A 204 -6.78 -30.67 6.86
C ASP A 204 -5.49 -31.00 7.64
N GLN A 205 -4.63 -30.01 7.86
CA GLN A 205 -3.41 -30.16 8.66
C GLN A 205 -3.70 -30.49 10.13
N LEU A 206 -4.69 -29.83 10.75
CA LEU A 206 -5.11 -30.12 12.12
C LEU A 206 -5.65 -31.55 12.25
N ASP A 207 -6.44 -32.00 11.27
CA ASP A 207 -6.96 -33.36 11.25
C ASP A 207 -5.85 -34.40 11.04
N GLU A 208 -4.81 -34.10 10.25
CA GLU A 208 -3.62 -34.95 10.13
C GLU A 208 -2.85 -35.03 11.46
N LEU A 209 -2.59 -33.89 12.11
CA LEU A 209 -1.88 -33.83 13.39
C LEU A 209 -2.62 -34.59 14.49
N ARG A 210 -3.96 -34.51 14.53
CA ARG A 210 -4.80 -35.28 15.47
C ARG A 210 -4.70 -36.79 15.28
N ARG A 211 -4.38 -37.26 14.08
CA ARG A 211 -4.23 -38.69 13.77
C ARG A 211 -2.83 -39.22 14.06
N LYS A 212 -1.83 -38.34 14.26
CA LYS A 212 -0.48 -38.74 14.64
C LYS A 212 -0.46 -39.07 16.14
N PRO A 213 0.04 -40.25 16.56
CA PRO A 213 0.18 -40.56 17.96
C PRO A 213 1.17 -39.58 18.60
N VAL A 214 0.81 -39.01 19.74
CA VAL A 214 1.74 -38.29 20.60
C VAL A 214 2.53 -39.35 21.37
N GLU A 215 3.84 -39.44 21.17
CA GLU A 215 4.70 -40.26 22.04
C GLU A 215 4.76 -39.55 23.40
N GLU A 216 4.25 -40.20 24.45
CA GLU A 216 4.37 -39.75 25.86
C GLU A 216 5.80 -39.94 26.41
#